data_AF-A0A0C9W4H9-F1
#
_entry.id   AF-A0A0C9W4H9-F1
#
_cell.length_a   1.000
_cell.length_b   1.000
_cell.length_c   1.000
_cell.angle_alpha   90.00
_cell.angle_beta   90.00
_cell.angle_gamma   90.00
#
_symmetry.space_group_name_H-M   'P 1'
#
loop_
_entity.id
_entity.type
_entity.pdbx_description
1 polymer ?
#
loop_
_entity_poly.entity_id
_entity_poly.type
_entity_poly.pdbx_seq_one_letter_code
_entity_poly.pdbx_strand_id
1 'polypeptide(L)'
;MALLANKIILLFGRSSGIGFGIAEVGLKSGAATVIVASSNEERIQGAVKRLQEGKFGAGEVKGFSVDAKDEAAVNNLLTDVGEVDHIAWSAGDNLPLGFPNIALDVMKFAFDVRFWGAVVVAKNSKFRAGGSFTLTTGTVLLKPSKAWSLAVAITGAIDSFTRGLAVDLAPVRVNSVCPGFELSSEQVDMILADTAEKLLVKHVTGPDAIAEAYLFLMK
;
A
#
# COMPACT_ATOMS: atom_id res chain seq x y z
N MET A 1 -18.82 -3.63 15.31
CA MET A 1 -18.62 -2.21 15.70
C MET A 1 -18.10 -1.50 14.45
N ALA A 2 -18.71 -0.40 14.00
CA ALA A 2 -18.30 0.30 12.78
C ALA A 2 -17.12 1.24 13.09
N LEU A 3 -15.91 0.68 13.07
CA LEU A 3 -14.67 1.36 13.48
C LEU A 3 -14.27 2.52 12.56
N LEU A 4 -14.74 2.48 11.31
CA LEU A 4 -14.44 3.48 10.28
C LEU A 4 -15.72 4.19 9.80
N ALA A 5 -16.77 4.23 10.61
CA ALA A 5 -18.01 4.93 10.26
C ALA A 5 -17.72 6.38 9.83
N ASN A 6 -18.27 6.79 8.68
CA ASN A 6 -18.10 8.12 8.08
C ASN A 6 -16.67 8.47 7.63
N LYS A 7 -15.75 7.49 7.59
CA LYS A 7 -14.36 7.70 7.18
C LYS A 7 -14.16 7.51 5.68
N ILE A 8 -13.25 8.31 5.13
CA ILE A 8 -12.77 8.19 3.75
C ILE A 8 -11.36 7.59 3.76
N ILE A 9 -11.18 6.50 3.02
CA ILE A 9 -9.91 5.80 2.89
C ILE A 9 -9.42 5.93 1.45
N LEU A 10 -8.22 6.47 1.26
CA LEU A 10 -7.55 6.55 -0.03
C LEU A 10 -6.37 5.57 -0.08
N LEU A 11 -6.38 4.69 -1.06
CA LEU A 11 -5.43 3.60 -1.22
C LEU A 11 -4.63 3.83 -2.49
N PHE A 12 -3.32 3.99 -2.37
CA PHE A 12 -2.41 3.96 -3.50
C PHE A 12 -1.76 2.58 -3.57
N GLY A 13 -1.94 1.88 -4.68
CA GLY A 13 -1.23 0.63 -4.94
C GLY A 13 -2.05 -0.39 -5.71
N ARG A 14 -1.58 -1.64 -5.68
CA ARG A 14 -2.20 -2.70 -6.49
C ARG A 14 -3.66 -2.85 -6.07
N SER A 15 -4.55 -2.83 -7.07
CA SER A 15 -5.96 -3.20 -6.92
C SER A 15 -6.17 -4.70 -6.67
N SER A 16 -5.09 -5.41 -6.29
CA SER A 16 -5.02 -6.81 -5.90
C SER A 16 -4.04 -6.97 -4.73
N GLY A 17 -4.05 -8.11 -4.05
CA GLY A 17 -3.18 -8.35 -2.89
C GLY A 17 -3.53 -7.42 -1.72
N ILE A 18 -2.52 -6.87 -1.04
CA ILE A 18 -2.69 -6.02 0.15
C ILE A 18 -3.68 -4.87 -0.09
N GLY A 19 -3.57 -4.15 -1.22
CA GLY A 19 -4.44 -2.99 -1.48
C GLY A 19 -5.94 -3.36 -1.54
N PHE A 20 -6.26 -4.50 -2.16
CA PHE A 20 -7.63 -5.02 -2.17
C PHE A 20 -8.08 -5.44 -0.76
N GLY A 21 -7.21 -6.11 0.01
CA GLY A 21 -7.51 -6.51 1.38
C GLY A 21 -7.83 -5.30 2.28
N ILE A 22 -7.05 -4.22 2.16
CA ILE A 22 -7.30 -2.98 2.92
C ILE A 22 -8.66 -2.38 2.53
N ALA A 23 -8.99 -2.33 1.24
CA ALA A 23 -10.29 -1.84 0.77
C ALA A 23 -11.45 -2.67 1.35
N GLU A 24 -11.33 -3.99 1.29
CA GLU A 24 -12.32 -4.93 1.81
C GLU A 24 -12.52 -4.75 3.32
N VAL A 25 -11.44 -4.75 4.10
CA VAL A 25 -11.51 -4.59 5.56
C VAL A 25 -12.03 -3.20 5.95
N GLY A 26 -11.69 -2.16 5.18
CA GLY A 26 -12.24 -0.81 5.34
C GLY A 26 -13.76 -0.78 5.20
N LEU A 27 -14.28 -1.38 4.12
CA LEU A 27 -15.74 -1.50 3.88
C LEU A 27 -16.42 -2.31 4.99
N LYS A 28 -15.86 -3.46 5.38
CA LYS A 28 -16.36 -4.29 6.51
C LYS A 28 -16.39 -3.53 7.82
N SER A 29 -15.49 -2.57 7.99
CA SER A 29 -15.39 -1.72 9.17
C SER A 29 -16.29 -0.48 9.11
N GLY A 30 -17.07 -0.31 8.04
CA GLY A 30 -18.05 0.76 7.89
C GLY A 30 -17.52 2.05 7.28
N ALA A 31 -16.37 2.00 6.58
CA ALA A 31 -15.89 3.14 5.80
C ALA A 31 -16.98 3.68 4.88
N ALA A 32 -17.18 4.99 4.87
CA ALA A 32 -18.19 5.62 4.02
C ALA A 32 -17.75 5.68 2.56
N THR A 33 -16.44 5.84 2.33
CA THR A 33 -15.86 5.83 0.99
C THR A 33 -14.50 5.14 1.02
N VAL A 34 -14.27 4.25 0.06
CA VAL A 34 -12.96 3.67 -0.24
C VAL A 34 -12.57 4.04 -1.66
N ILE A 35 -11.40 4.63 -1.81
CA ILE A 35 -10.86 5.10 -3.07
C ILE A 35 -9.62 4.30 -3.41
N VAL A 36 -9.60 3.65 -4.57
CA VAL A 36 -8.47 2.86 -5.07
C VAL A 36 -7.79 3.61 -6.21
N ALA A 37 -6.52 3.95 -6.04
CA ALA A 37 -5.70 4.64 -7.01
C ALA A 37 -4.51 3.76 -7.45
N SER A 38 -4.36 3.53 -8.75
CA SER A 38 -3.25 2.77 -9.33
C SER A 38 -3.04 3.13 -10.80
N SER A 39 -1.96 2.69 -11.45
CA SER A 39 -1.69 3.03 -12.86
C SER A 39 -2.46 2.19 -13.90
N ASN A 40 -3.18 1.14 -13.48
CA ASN A 40 -3.83 0.21 -14.41
C ASN A 40 -5.36 0.25 -14.27
N GLU A 41 -6.01 0.97 -15.18
CA GLU A 41 -7.45 1.19 -15.21
C GLU A 41 -8.27 -0.12 -15.22
N GLU A 42 -7.89 -1.10 -16.05
CA GLU A 42 -8.62 -2.38 -16.15
C GLU A 42 -8.62 -3.14 -14.81
N ARG A 43 -7.44 -3.20 -14.16
CA ARG A 43 -7.31 -3.82 -12.85
C ARG A 43 -8.06 -3.05 -11.77
N ILE A 44 -8.15 -1.72 -11.86
CA ILE A 44 -8.95 -0.90 -10.94
C ILE A 44 -10.43 -1.22 -11.10
N GLN A 45 -10.94 -1.20 -12.33
CA GLN A 45 -12.35 -1.49 -12.62
C GLN A 45 -12.74 -2.89 -12.14
N GLY A 46 -11.90 -3.89 -12.37
CA GLY A 46 -12.10 -5.24 -11.85
C GLY A 46 -12.16 -5.30 -10.32
N ALA A 47 -11.30 -4.55 -9.62
CA ALA A 47 -11.31 -4.48 -8.17
C ALA A 47 -12.52 -3.75 -7.61
N VAL A 48 -12.88 -2.59 -8.17
CA VAL A 48 -14.06 -1.82 -7.80
C VAL A 48 -15.31 -2.67 -7.94
N LYS A 49 -15.47 -3.36 -9.07
CA LYS A 49 -16.58 -4.28 -9.30
C LYS A 49 -16.63 -5.38 -8.23
N ARG A 50 -15.50 -6.04 -7.95
CA ARG A 50 -15.43 -7.09 -6.93
C ARG A 50 -15.74 -6.58 -5.52
N LEU A 51 -15.30 -5.38 -5.16
CA LEU A 51 -15.60 -4.76 -3.86
C LEU A 51 -17.08 -4.43 -3.73
N GLN A 52 -17.70 -3.93 -4.80
CA GLN A 52 -19.14 -3.62 -4.85
C GLN A 52 -19.99 -4.89 -4.81
N GLU A 53 -19.65 -5.92 -5.59
CA GLU A 53 -20.36 -7.20 -5.65
C GLU A 53 -20.21 -8.02 -4.37
N GLY A 54 -19.07 -7.92 -3.68
CA GLY A 54 -18.78 -8.62 -2.43
C GLY A 54 -19.64 -8.20 -1.24
N LYS A 55 -20.38 -7.08 -1.35
CA LYS A 55 -21.27 -6.53 -0.29
C LYS A 55 -20.58 -6.42 1.07
N PHE A 56 -19.32 -5.99 1.06
CA PHE A 56 -18.50 -5.87 2.26
C PHE A 56 -18.96 -4.73 3.19
N GLY A 57 -19.83 -3.84 2.72
CA GLY A 57 -20.41 -2.74 3.49
C GLY A 57 -21.30 -1.87 2.61
N ALA A 58 -21.87 -0.82 3.18
CA ALA A 58 -22.69 0.16 2.45
C ALA A 58 -21.88 1.34 1.89
N GLY A 59 -20.55 1.34 2.10
CA GLY A 59 -19.65 2.39 1.65
C GLY A 59 -19.53 2.48 0.13
N GLU A 60 -19.29 3.69 -0.36
CA GLU A 60 -19.01 3.95 -1.77
C GLU A 60 -17.60 3.47 -2.13
N VAL A 61 -17.44 2.89 -3.32
CA VAL A 61 -16.12 2.47 -3.84
C VAL A 61 -15.84 3.24 -5.12
N LYS A 62 -14.71 3.97 -5.16
CA LYS A 62 -14.23 4.72 -6.32
C LYS A 62 -12.89 4.18 -6.80
N GLY A 63 -12.66 4.25 -8.10
CA GLY A 63 -11.41 3.89 -8.74
C GLY A 63 -10.86 5.07 -9.54
N PHE A 64 -9.55 5.31 -9.47
CA PHE A 64 -8.87 6.33 -10.27
C PHE A 64 -7.57 5.78 -10.85
N SER A 65 -7.40 5.89 -12.17
CA SER A 65 -6.12 5.59 -12.80
C SER A 65 -5.16 6.77 -12.65
N VAL A 66 -4.08 6.56 -11.90
CA VAL A 66 -3.03 7.54 -11.63
C VAL A 66 -1.67 6.84 -11.59
N ASP A 67 -0.71 7.34 -12.37
CA ASP A 67 0.68 6.95 -12.24
C ASP A 67 1.31 7.66 -11.04
N ALA A 68 1.79 6.89 -10.07
CA ALA A 68 2.46 7.39 -8.87
C ALA A 68 3.72 8.24 -9.16
N LYS A 69 4.31 8.10 -10.36
CA LYS A 69 5.47 8.89 -10.79
C LYS A 69 5.09 10.26 -11.34
N ASP A 70 3.83 10.46 -11.71
CA ASP A 70 3.34 11.73 -12.24
C ASP A 70 2.84 12.59 -11.08
N GLU A 71 3.71 13.49 -10.59
CA GLU A 71 3.38 14.40 -9.50
C GLU A 71 2.12 15.23 -9.79
N ALA A 72 1.93 15.68 -11.04
CA ALA A 72 0.78 16.49 -11.41
C ALA A 72 -0.52 15.66 -11.35
N ALA A 73 -0.50 14.43 -11.87
CA ALA A 73 -1.65 13.53 -11.82
C ALA A 73 -2.03 13.16 -10.37
N VAL A 74 -1.03 12.86 -9.53
CA VAL A 74 -1.25 12.60 -8.10
C VAL A 74 -1.84 13.83 -7.40
N ASN A 75 -1.33 15.03 -7.66
CA ASN A 75 -1.85 16.26 -7.07
C ASN A 75 -3.27 16.58 -7.52
N ASN A 76 -3.60 16.33 -8.79
CA ASN A 76 -4.95 16.50 -9.31
C ASN A 76 -5.91 15.54 -8.60
N LEU A 77 -5.55 14.25 -8.46
CA LEU A 77 -6.35 13.29 -7.72
C LEU A 77 -6.56 13.73 -6.27
N LEU A 78 -5.51 14.15 -5.56
CA LEU A 78 -5.62 14.60 -4.18
C LEU A 78 -6.50 15.86 -4.04
N THR A 79 -6.48 16.73 -5.05
CA THR A 79 -7.36 17.91 -5.11
C THR A 79 -8.82 17.51 -5.33
N ASP A 80 -9.08 16.60 -6.26
CA ASP A 80 -10.42 16.10 -6.59
C ASP A 80 -11.05 15.30 -5.44
N VAL A 81 -10.22 14.50 -4.73
CA VAL A 81 -10.64 13.73 -3.55
C VAL A 81 -10.89 14.66 -2.35
N GLY A 82 -10.08 15.70 -2.20
CA GLY A 82 -10.16 16.63 -1.06
C GLY A 82 -9.62 16.03 0.23
N GLU A 83 -10.30 16.30 1.35
CA GLU A 83 -9.86 15.80 2.66
C GLU A 83 -10.21 14.32 2.87
N VAL A 84 -9.23 13.55 3.32
CA VAL A 84 -9.38 12.12 3.65
C VAL A 84 -9.09 11.84 5.12
N ASP A 85 -9.60 10.73 5.63
CA ASP A 85 -9.28 10.30 6.99
C ASP A 85 -8.01 9.44 6.99
N HIS A 86 -7.90 8.47 6.07
CA HIS A 86 -6.79 7.54 6.05
C HIS A 86 -6.21 7.38 4.66
N ILE A 87 -4.89 7.41 4.57
CA ILE A 87 -4.17 7.03 3.36
C ILE A 87 -3.37 5.74 3.64
N ALA A 88 -3.47 4.77 2.75
CA ALA A 88 -2.55 3.64 2.73
C ALA A 88 -1.73 3.65 1.44
N TRP A 89 -0.40 3.58 1.61
CA TRP A 89 0.56 3.50 0.51
C TRP A 89 1.12 2.10 0.40
N SER A 90 0.60 1.33 -0.55
CA SER A 90 1.10 0.02 -0.97
C SER A 90 1.54 -0.02 -2.43
N ALA A 91 1.67 1.16 -3.04
CA ALA A 91 2.14 1.30 -4.41
C ALA A 91 3.59 0.85 -4.54
N GLY A 92 3.82 -0.01 -5.53
CA GLY A 92 5.11 -0.57 -5.85
C GLY A 92 4.98 -1.57 -6.96
N ASP A 93 5.96 -1.53 -7.86
CA ASP A 93 6.11 -2.49 -8.95
C ASP A 93 6.99 -3.67 -8.53
N ASN A 94 7.31 -4.56 -9.47
CA ASN A 94 8.30 -5.61 -9.25
C ASN A 94 9.61 -4.99 -8.76
N LEU A 95 10.05 -5.39 -7.56
CA LEU A 95 11.26 -4.86 -6.95
C LEU A 95 12.50 -5.44 -7.67
N PRO A 96 13.33 -4.63 -8.33
CA PRO A 96 14.48 -5.12 -9.06
C PRO A 96 15.56 -5.67 -8.10
N LEU A 97 16.18 -6.80 -8.44
CA LEU A 97 17.21 -7.48 -7.66
C LEU A 97 18.44 -7.77 -8.55
N GLY A 98 19.63 -7.96 -7.96
CA GLY A 98 20.80 -8.45 -8.71
C GLY A 98 22.04 -7.55 -8.73
N PHE A 99 22.31 -6.79 -7.65
CA PHE A 99 23.57 -6.04 -7.53
C PHE A 99 24.81 -6.97 -7.67
N PRO A 100 25.87 -6.57 -8.40
CA PRO A 100 26.10 -5.25 -9.03
C PRO A 100 25.58 -5.11 -10.47
N ASN A 101 24.95 -6.14 -11.04
CA ASN A 101 24.61 -6.19 -12.48
C ASN A 101 23.22 -5.62 -12.81
N ILE A 102 22.57 -5.00 -11.84
CA ILE A 102 21.25 -4.37 -11.98
C ILE A 102 21.35 -3.07 -12.80
N ALA A 103 20.42 -2.88 -13.73
CA ALA A 103 20.32 -1.64 -14.49
C ALA A 103 19.80 -0.50 -13.59
N LEU A 104 20.57 0.59 -13.50
CA LEU A 104 20.30 1.67 -12.54
C LEU A 104 19.03 2.47 -12.86
N ASP A 105 18.68 2.59 -14.13
CA ASP A 105 17.42 3.19 -14.60
C ASP A 105 16.20 2.42 -14.08
N VAL A 106 16.22 1.09 -14.14
CA VAL A 106 15.17 0.24 -13.59
C VAL A 106 15.02 0.44 -12.07
N MET A 107 16.15 0.55 -11.35
CA MET A 107 16.09 0.83 -9.91
C MET A 107 15.58 2.25 -9.61
N LYS A 108 15.98 3.25 -10.40
CA LYS A 108 15.47 4.63 -10.25
C LYS A 108 13.96 4.68 -10.43
N PHE A 109 13.41 3.99 -11.43
CA PHE A 109 11.96 3.89 -11.59
C PHE A 109 11.28 3.25 -10.37
N ALA A 110 11.89 2.25 -9.74
CA ALA A 110 11.35 1.68 -8.50
C ALA A 110 11.33 2.69 -7.35
N PHE A 111 12.35 3.55 -7.25
CA PHE A 111 12.39 4.70 -6.31
C PHE A 111 11.34 5.76 -6.64
N ASP A 112 11.16 6.10 -7.91
CA ASP A 112 10.17 7.08 -8.36
C ASP A 112 8.76 6.66 -7.94
N VAL A 113 8.43 5.38 -8.12
CA VAL A 113 7.16 4.84 -7.64
C VAL A 113 7.16 4.79 -6.12
N ARG A 114 7.94 3.89 -5.49
CA ARG A 114 7.72 3.51 -4.09
C ARG A 114 8.03 4.64 -3.11
N PHE A 115 9.03 5.47 -3.41
CA PHE A 115 9.52 6.52 -2.52
C PHE A 115 9.01 7.90 -2.93
N TRP A 116 9.35 8.38 -4.13
CA TRP A 116 8.96 9.73 -4.53
C TRP A 116 7.44 9.89 -4.65
N GLY A 117 6.73 8.87 -5.14
CA GLY A 117 5.26 8.85 -5.10
C GLY A 117 4.70 9.04 -3.68
N ALA A 118 5.26 8.35 -2.68
CA ALA A 118 4.86 8.53 -1.28
C ALA A 118 5.16 9.93 -0.75
N VAL A 119 6.29 10.53 -1.17
CA VAL A 119 6.65 11.92 -0.82
C VAL A 119 5.63 12.91 -1.40
N VAL A 120 5.25 12.75 -2.66
CA VAL A 120 4.23 13.60 -3.31
C VAL A 120 2.90 13.49 -2.58
N VAL A 121 2.48 12.27 -2.23
CA VAL A 121 1.24 12.06 -1.44
C VAL A 121 1.36 12.74 -0.07
N ALA A 122 2.46 12.53 0.66
CA ALA A 122 2.66 13.15 1.97
C ALA A 122 2.57 14.68 1.91
N LYS A 123 3.20 15.27 0.89
CA LYS A 123 3.30 16.71 0.68
C LYS A 123 1.96 17.37 0.36
N ASN A 124 1.09 16.70 -0.40
CA ASN A 124 -0.09 17.33 -1.00
C ASN A 124 -1.43 16.83 -0.43
N SER A 125 -1.42 15.80 0.41
CA SER A 125 -2.65 15.27 1.02
C SER A 125 -3.20 16.20 2.10
N LYS A 126 -4.52 16.27 2.18
CA LYS A 126 -5.24 16.94 3.28
C LYS A 126 -5.89 15.89 4.16
N PHE A 127 -5.50 15.86 5.43
CA PHE A 127 -6.03 14.90 6.39
C PHE A 127 -7.07 15.56 7.29
N ARG A 128 -8.16 14.84 7.54
CA ARG A 128 -9.12 15.20 8.60
C ARG A 128 -8.52 14.95 9.98
N ALA A 129 -9.14 15.56 11.00
CA ALA A 129 -8.77 15.33 12.39
C ALA A 129 -8.81 13.83 12.75
N GLY A 130 -7.74 13.35 13.39
CA GLY A 130 -7.55 11.93 13.72
C GLY A 130 -7.05 11.07 12.56
N GLY A 131 -6.70 11.68 11.43
CA GLY A 131 -6.26 10.96 10.23
C GLY A 131 -4.92 10.26 10.36
N SER A 132 -4.65 9.36 9.42
CA SER A 132 -3.42 8.57 9.39
C SER A 132 -2.86 8.35 7.99
N PHE A 133 -1.54 8.25 7.90
CA PHE A 133 -0.85 7.80 6.71
C PHE A 133 -0.04 6.52 7.00
N THR A 134 -0.37 5.42 6.36
CA THR A 134 0.30 4.12 6.58
C THR A 134 1.06 3.70 5.33
N LEU A 135 2.38 3.49 5.45
CA LEU A 135 3.25 3.06 4.35
C LEU A 135 3.55 1.56 4.39
N THR A 136 3.83 0.97 3.23
CA THR A 136 4.28 -0.43 3.12
C THR A 136 5.80 -0.48 3.03
N THR A 137 6.43 -1.24 3.93
CA THR A 137 7.84 -1.62 3.86
C THR A 137 7.96 -3.09 3.44
N GLY A 138 8.83 -3.88 4.07
CA GLY A 138 8.96 -5.30 3.80
C GLY A 138 10.15 -5.92 4.53
N THR A 139 10.06 -7.23 4.80
CA THR A 139 11.09 -7.97 5.55
C THR A 139 12.46 -8.00 4.88
N VAL A 140 12.58 -7.61 3.61
CA VAL A 140 13.87 -7.40 2.94
C VAL A 140 14.78 -6.43 3.69
N LEU A 141 14.21 -5.42 4.37
CA LEU A 141 14.96 -4.50 5.22
C LEU A 141 15.64 -5.20 6.41
N LEU A 142 15.01 -6.25 6.93
CA LEU A 142 15.44 -6.95 8.15
C LEU A 142 16.30 -8.18 7.84
N LYS A 143 15.99 -8.90 6.76
CA LYS A 143 16.61 -10.16 6.37
C LYS A 143 16.91 -10.19 4.88
N PRO A 144 17.92 -9.45 4.41
CA PRO A 144 18.24 -9.40 2.99
C PRO A 144 18.97 -10.64 2.49
N SER A 145 18.74 -10.97 1.21
CA SER A 145 19.54 -11.96 0.49
C SER A 145 20.71 -11.31 -0.26
N LYS A 146 21.68 -12.13 -0.71
CA LYS A 146 22.76 -11.67 -1.58
C LYS A 146 22.20 -10.94 -2.81
N ALA A 147 22.88 -9.87 -3.23
CA ALA A 147 22.52 -9.04 -4.38
C ALA A 147 21.24 -8.17 -4.24
N TRP A 148 20.70 -8.04 -3.02
CA TRP A 148 19.49 -7.25 -2.74
C TRP A 148 19.78 -5.85 -2.16
N SER A 149 21.02 -5.35 -2.22
CA SER A 149 21.41 -4.09 -1.55
C SER A 149 20.53 -2.89 -1.90
N LEU A 150 20.16 -2.73 -3.18
CA LEU A 150 19.29 -1.62 -3.61
C LEU A 150 17.83 -1.80 -3.17
N ALA A 151 17.34 -3.05 -3.14
CA ALA A 151 16.02 -3.38 -2.60
C ALA A 151 15.93 -3.09 -1.09
N VAL A 152 16.99 -3.36 -0.34
CA VAL A 152 17.09 -2.96 1.08
C VAL A 152 17.10 -1.45 1.22
N ALA A 153 17.87 -0.75 0.38
CA ALA A 153 18.02 0.69 0.45
C ALA A 153 16.68 1.42 0.27
N ILE A 154 15.88 1.02 -0.73
CA ILE A 154 14.57 1.65 -0.95
C ILE A 154 13.58 1.35 0.19
N THR A 155 13.57 0.12 0.73
CA THR A 155 12.70 -0.21 1.87
C THR A 155 13.14 0.53 3.14
N GLY A 156 14.45 0.68 3.37
CA GLY A 156 15.00 1.46 4.47
C GLY A 156 14.74 2.96 4.35
N ALA A 157 14.67 3.48 3.12
CA ALA A 157 14.26 4.86 2.87
C ALA A 157 12.81 5.09 3.29
N ILE A 158 11.88 4.19 2.93
CA ILE A 158 10.48 4.26 3.38
C ILE A 158 10.37 4.17 4.89
N ASP A 159 11.08 3.22 5.52
CA ASP A 159 11.06 3.04 6.97
C ASP A 159 11.56 4.29 7.72
N SER A 160 12.66 4.89 7.27
CA SER A 160 13.19 6.12 7.86
C SER A 160 12.32 7.34 7.57
N PHE A 161 11.78 7.44 6.35
CA PHE A 161 10.86 8.51 5.96
C PHE A 161 9.56 8.47 6.77
N THR A 162 9.03 7.28 7.05
CA THR A 162 7.86 7.08 7.93
C THR A 162 8.07 7.76 9.29
N ARG A 163 9.24 7.58 9.91
CA ARG A 163 9.58 8.20 11.19
C ARG A 163 9.66 9.72 11.11
N GLY A 164 10.26 10.26 10.05
CA GLY A 164 10.32 11.70 9.81
C GLY A 164 8.93 12.30 9.63
N LEU A 165 8.11 11.70 8.76
CA LEU A 165 6.74 12.13 8.50
C LEU A 165 5.85 12.09 9.74
N ALA A 166 6.05 11.14 10.66
CA ALA A 166 5.29 11.10 11.90
C ALA A 166 5.47 12.37 12.75
N VAL A 167 6.66 12.99 12.68
CA VAL A 167 6.94 14.27 13.34
C VAL A 167 6.41 15.43 12.49
N ASP A 168 6.71 15.44 11.19
CA ASP A 168 6.38 16.55 10.30
C ASP A 168 4.87 16.74 10.10
N LEU A 169 4.09 15.64 10.09
CA LEU A 169 2.65 15.66 9.85
C LEU A 169 1.81 15.69 11.14
N ALA A 170 2.43 15.68 12.33
CA ALA A 170 1.68 15.74 13.58
C ALA A 170 0.69 16.91 13.58
N PRO A 171 -0.61 16.70 13.92
CA PRO A 171 -1.15 15.56 14.67
C PRO A 171 -1.59 14.34 13.82
N VAL A 172 -1.39 14.34 12.50
CA VAL A 172 -1.65 13.16 11.66
C VAL A 172 -0.68 12.05 12.05
N ARG A 173 -1.19 10.83 12.22
CA ARG A 173 -0.37 9.68 12.61
C ARG A 173 0.27 9.06 11.38
N VAL A 174 1.56 8.75 11.45
CA VAL A 174 2.26 8.09 10.34
C VAL A 174 2.93 6.81 10.84
N ASN A 175 2.66 5.71 10.15
CA ASN A 175 3.15 4.37 10.53
C ASN A 175 3.54 3.58 9.28
N SER A 176 4.24 2.47 9.48
CA SER A 176 4.51 1.52 8.40
C SER A 176 4.10 0.10 8.80
N VAL A 177 3.65 -0.67 7.81
CA VAL A 177 3.46 -2.12 7.93
C VAL A 177 4.62 -2.78 7.21
N CYS A 178 5.19 -3.82 7.82
CA CYS A 178 6.28 -4.62 7.24
C CYS A 178 5.78 -6.03 6.92
N PRO A 179 5.20 -6.25 5.71
CA PRO A 179 4.81 -7.59 5.28
C PRO A 179 6.00 -8.54 5.22
N GLY A 180 5.72 -9.81 5.49
CA GLY A 180 6.62 -10.93 5.27
C GLY A 180 6.73 -11.26 3.78
N PHE A 181 6.37 -12.49 3.42
CA PHE A 181 6.28 -12.93 2.05
C PHE A 181 4.84 -12.76 1.54
N GLU A 182 4.66 -12.09 0.41
CA GLU A 182 3.38 -11.96 -0.28
C GLU A 182 3.54 -12.52 -1.70
N LEU A 183 2.61 -13.37 -2.14
CA LEU A 183 2.53 -13.78 -3.53
C LEU A 183 1.40 -13.04 -4.25
N SER A 184 1.72 -12.48 -5.43
CA SER A 184 0.73 -12.21 -6.46
C SER A 184 0.78 -13.34 -7.49
N SER A 185 -0.35 -14.00 -7.75
CA SER A 185 -0.53 -15.18 -8.63
C SER A 185 0.25 -15.12 -9.96
N GLU A 186 0.84 -16.20 -10.50
CA GLU A 186 0.21 -17.44 -11.03
C GLU A 186 0.99 -18.75 -10.72
N GLN A 187 2.04 -18.72 -9.90
CA GLN A 187 2.83 -19.92 -9.50
C GLN A 187 2.65 -20.27 -8.01
N VAL A 188 1.41 -20.13 -7.53
CA VAL A 188 1.10 -19.94 -6.11
C VAL A 188 1.38 -21.18 -5.28
N ASP A 189 0.84 -22.34 -5.61
CA ASP A 189 0.75 -23.41 -4.61
C ASP A 189 2.09 -24.06 -4.26
N MET A 190 2.95 -24.32 -5.25
CA MET A 190 4.27 -24.91 -5.00
C MET A 190 5.24 -23.95 -4.31
N ILE A 191 5.23 -22.68 -4.71
CA ILE A 191 6.09 -21.65 -4.09
C ILE A 191 5.59 -21.35 -2.67
N LEU A 192 4.27 -21.32 -2.44
CA LEU A 192 3.70 -21.18 -1.10
C LEU A 192 4.09 -22.34 -0.19
N ALA A 193 3.99 -23.58 -0.66
CA ALA A 193 4.30 -24.75 0.17
C ALA A 193 5.78 -24.77 0.57
N ASP A 194 6.69 -24.58 -0.38
CA ASP A 194 8.14 -24.50 -0.11
C ASP A 194 8.50 -23.30 0.79
N THR A 195 7.86 -22.16 0.58
CA THR A 195 8.07 -20.98 1.42
C THR A 195 7.54 -21.20 2.82
N ALA A 196 6.32 -21.75 2.97
CA ALA A 196 5.72 -22.06 4.24
C ALA A 196 6.64 -22.98 5.05
N GLU A 197 7.19 -24.04 4.45
CA GLU A 197 8.12 -24.95 5.11
C GLU A 197 9.40 -24.26 5.62
N LYS A 198 9.84 -23.18 4.98
CA LYS A 198 11.01 -22.41 5.44
C LYS A 198 10.68 -21.41 6.55
N LEU A 199 9.41 -21.06 6.73
CA LEU A 199 8.96 -20.14 7.78
C LEU A 199 8.82 -20.86 9.13
N LEU A 200 9.19 -20.17 10.22
CA LEU A 200 9.08 -20.72 11.57
C LEU A 200 7.63 -21.08 11.95
N VAL A 201 6.66 -20.32 11.43
CA VAL A 201 5.22 -20.53 11.66
C VAL A 201 4.56 -21.46 10.65
N LYS A 202 5.32 -22.01 9.69
CA LYS A 202 4.83 -22.97 8.69
C LYS A 202 3.62 -22.49 7.88
N HIS A 203 3.49 -21.18 7.73
CA HIS A 203 2.33 -20.53 7.13
C HIS A 203 2.74 -19.24 6.44
N VAL A 204 2.23 -19.02 5.23
CA VAL A 204 2.35 -17.75 4.51
C VAL A 204 1.05 -16.97 4.69
N THR A 205 1.17 -15.77 5.25
CA THR A 205 0.04 -14.89 5.55
C THR A 205 -0.63 -14.38 4.27
N GLY A 206 -1.97 -14.39 4.26
CA GLY A 206 -2.77 -13.82 3.18
C GLY A 206 -2.86 -12.28 3.23
N PRO A 207 -3.24 -11.64 2.11
CA PRO A 207 -3.44 -10.19 2.07
C PRO A 207 -4.48 -9.64 3.06
N ASP A 208 -5.48 -10.45 3.40
CA ASP A 208 -6.53 -10.17 4.38
C ASP A 208 -5.96 -9.98 5.79
N ALA A 209 -5.08 -10.88 6.23
CA ALA A 209 -4.44 -10.78 7.53
C ALA A 209 -3.45 -9.60 7.60
N ILE A 210 -2.80 -9.23 6.49
CA ILE A 210 -1.97 -8.01 6.43
C ILE A 210 -2.87 -6.76 6.52
N ALA A 211 -4.04 -6.77 5.88
CA ALA A 211 -4.98 -5.65 5.90
C ALA A 211 -5.51 -5.33 7.31
N GLU A 212 -5.63 -6.33 8.20
CA GLU A 212 -5.98 -6.09 9.61
C GLU A 212 -4.95 -5.20 10.35
N ALA A 213 -3.67 -5.29 10.00
CA ALA A 213 -2.65 -4.39 10.54
C ALA A 213 -2.87 -2.94 10.09
N TYR A 214 -3.25 -2.73 8.82
CA TYR A 214 -3.65 -1.41 8.33
C TYR A 214 -4.88 -0.89 9.05
N LEU A 215 -5.90 -1.74 9.20
CA LEU A 215 -7.12 -1.39 9.92
C LEU A 215 -6.81 -0.97 11.36
N PHE A 216 -5.94 -1.70 12.06
CA PHE A 216 -5.49 -1.32 13.40
C PHE A 216 -4.86 0.09 13.42
N LEU A 217 -4.03 0.40 12.43
CA LEU A 217 -3.36 1.70 12.33
C LEU A 217 -4.28 2.85 11.90
N MET A 218 -5.45 2.57 11.34
CA MET A 218 -6.47 3.57 11.02
C MET A 218 -7.35 3.95 12.22
N LYS A 219 -7.39 3.12 13.27
CA LYS A 219 -8.17 3.38 14.49
C LYS A 219 -7.49 4.41 15.39
#